data_AF-A0A1C5LYH0-F1
#
_entry.id   AF-A0A1C5LYH0-F1
#
_cell.length_a   1.000
_cell.length_b   1.000
_cell.length_c   1.000
_cell.angle_alpha   90.00
_cell.angle_beta   90.00
_cell.angle_gamma   90.00
#
_symmetry.space_group_name_H-M   'P 1'
#
loop_
_entity.id
_entity.type
_entity.pdbx_description
1 polymer ?
#
loop_
_entity_poly.entity_id
_entity_poly.type
_entity_poly.pdbx_seq_one_letter_code
_entity_poly.pdbx_strand_id
1 'polypeptide(L)'
;MDKQDIKLTDGRVIEIQVSFLTLYLIKNNNLDKETNALNRMTDKYEKMDDKSSVAAKKLHEKIEDKQFYMAAKMIYVILRSNREKVEFEDALALCPIEPDAIVNIIKQFENKMKILKKKGNMKNFVKSKK
;
A
#
# COMPACT_ATOMS: atom_id res chain seq x y z
N MET A 1 -18.70 -2.83 -10.40
CA MET A 1 -17.69 -3.20 -9.39
C MET A 1 -16.36 -2.70 -9.92
N ASP A 2 -15.91 -1.55 -9.45
CA ASP A 2 -14.70 -0.92 -9.95
C ASP A 2 -13.52 -1.86 -9.73
N LYS A 3 -12.90 -2.29 -10.84
CA LYS A 3 -11.67 -3.07 -10.77
C LYS A 3 -10.61 -2.18 -10.13
N GLN A 4 -10.13 -2.57 -8.95
CA GLN A 4 -9.04 -1.92 -8.25
C GLN A 4 -7.74 -2.35 -8.93
N ASP A 5 -7.46 -1.65 -10.01
CA ASP A 5 -6.39 -1.89 -10.96
C ASP A 5 -5.27 -0.86 -10.73
N ILE A 6 -4.07 -1.35 -10.43
CA ILE A 6 -2.89 -0.50 -10.21
C ILE A 6 -2.17 -0.29 -11.55
N LYS A 7 -2.02 0.97 -11.96
CA LYS A 7 -1.28 1.33 -13.16
C LYS A 7 0.19 1.59 -12.81
N LEU A 8 1.09 0.97 -13.57
CA LEU A 8 2.55 1.11 -13.46
C LEU A 8 3.10 2.12 -14.48
N THR A 9 4.36 2.52 -14.31
CA THR A 9 5.06 3.45 -15.22
C THR A 9 5.24 2.88 -16.63
N ASP A 10 5.39 1.57 -16.76
CA ASP A 10 5.50 0.85 -18.05
C ASP A 10 4.15 0.69 -18.78
N GLY A 11 3.08 1.27 -18.24
CA GLY A 11 1.74 1.23 -18.80
C GLY A 11 0.95 -0.04 -18.46
N ARG A 12 1.55 -1.02 -17.75
CA ARG A 12 0.81 -2.19 -17.27
C ARG A 12 -0.23 -1.79 -16.25
N VAL A 13 -1.31 -2.56 -16.26
CA VAL A 13 -2.36 -2.54 -15.25
C VAL A 13 -2.32 -3.88 -14.53
N ILE A 14 -1.99 -3.86 -13.24
CA ILE A 14 -1.84 -5.05 -12.42
C ILE A 14 -3.01 -5.19 -11.45
N GLU A 15 -3.58 -6.39 -11.38
CA GLU A 15 -4.53 -6.76 -10.35
C GLU A 15 -3.80 -7.40 -9.17
N ILE A 16 -4.26 -7.09 -7.96
CA ILE A 16 -3.85 -7.79 -6.74
C ILE A 16 -4.57 -9.15 -6.67
N GLN A 17 -3.90 -10.23 -7.06
CA GLN A 17 -4.36 -11.59 -6.78
C GLN A 17 -4.12 -11.93 -5.31
N VAL A 18 -5.14 -12.46 -4.66
CA VAL A 18 -5.07 -12.76 -3.24
C VAL A 18 -4.79 -14.23 -3.03
N SER A 19 -3.61 -14.51 -2.49
CA SER A 19 -3.17 -15.84 -2.10
C SER A 19 -2.52 -15.84 -0.71
N PHE A 20 -2.21 -17.03 -0.18
CA PHE A 20 -1.38 -17.13 1.03
C PHE A 20 0.00 -16.48 0.85
N LEU A 21 0.56 -16.51 -0.36
CA LEU A 21 1.81 -15.84 -0.68
C LEU A 21 1.68 -14.33 -0.48
N THR A 22 0.57 -13.72 -0.89
CA THR A 22 0.28 -12.30 -0.66
C THR A 22 0.32 -11.94 0.82
N LEU A 23 -0.37 -12.72 1.66
CA LEU A 23 -0.39 -12.50 3.11
C LEU A 23 1.00 -12.66 3.74
N TYR A 24 1.76 -13.66 3.30
CA TYR A 24 3.13 -13.89 3.73
C TYR A 24 4.03 -12.69 3.37
N LEU A 25 3.97 -12.22 2.11
CA LEU A 25 4.78 -11.12 1.62
C LEU A 25 4.44 -9.79 2.33
N ILE A 26 3.15 -9.53 2.61
CA ILE A 26 2.72 -8.36 3.40
C ILE A 26 3.36 -8.36 4.79
N LYS A 27 3.31 -9.52 5.47
CA LYS A 27 3.91 -9.68 6.79
C LYS A 27 5.43 -9.52 6.73
N ASN A 28 6.09 -10.14 5.76
CA ASN A 28 7.55 -10.10 5.62
C ASN A 28 8.08 -8.70 5.28
N ASN A 29 7.29 -7.91 4.55
CA ASN A 29 7.62 -6.52 4.21
C ASN A 29 7.14 -5.50 5.26
N ASN A 30 6.56 -5.95 6.38
CA ASN A 30 6.00 -5.12 7.45
C ASN A 30 4.95 -4.09 6.99
N LEU A 31 4.25 -4.36 5.87
CA LEU A 31 3.36 -3.38 5.25
C LEU A 31 2.24 -2.93 6.18
N ASP A 32 1.66 -3.82 7.00
CA ASP A 32 0.66 -3.43 7.99
C ASP A 32 1.16 -2.37 8.98
N LYS A 33 2.39 -2.52 9.45
CA LYS A 33 3.02 -1.59 10.40
C LYS A 33 3.35 -0.27 9.72
N GLU A 34 3.89 -0.33 8.51
CA GLU A 34 4.29 0.85 7.74
C GLU A 34 3.07 1.69 7.33
N THR A 35 1.98 1.04 6.89
CA THR A 35 0.71 1.69 6.59
C THR A 35 0.12 2.39 7.80
N ASN A 36 0.07 1.73 8.95
CA ASN A 36 -0.43 2.36 10.18
C ASN A 36 0.44 3.57 10.60
N ALA A 37 1.75 3.48 10.43
CA ALA A 37 2.65 4.57 10.73
C ALA A 37 2.50 5.74 9.75
N LEU A 38 2.32 5.47 8.46
CA LEU A 38 2.04 6.49 7.45
C LEU A 38 0.74 7.22 7.77
N ASN A 39 -0.34 6.50 8.02
CA ASN A 39 -1.65 7.10 8.33
C ASN A 39 -1.58 8.02 9.55
N ARG A 40 -0.86 7.63 10.63
CA ARG A 40 -0.65 8.50 11.79
C ARG A 40 0.12 9.78 11.45
N MET A 41 1.11 9.70 10.57
CA MET A 41 1.87 10.87 10.13
C MET A 41 0.99 11.81 9.30
N THR A 42 0.23 11.25 8.36
CA THR A 42 -0.74 11.99 7.54
C THR A 42 -1.79 12.67 8.40
N ASP A 43 -2.45 11.93 9.31
CA ASP A 43 -3.43 12.48 10.25
C ASP A 43 -2.84 13.64 11.08
N LYS A 44 -1.59 13.50 11.51
CA LYS A 44 -0.89 14.53 12.27
C LYS A 44 -0.67 15.79 11.42
N TYR A 45 -0.25 15.63 10.17
CA TYR A 45 -0.05 16.75 9.23
C TYR A 45 -1.37 17.44 8.88
N GLU A 46 -2.44 16.68 8.64
CA GLU A 46 -3.75 17.21 8.31
C GLU A 46 -4.36 18.06 9.42
N LYS A 47 -4.08 17.72 10.69
CA LYS A 47 -4.54 18.44 11.89
C LYS A 47 -3.67 19.63 12.28
N MET A 48 -2.60 19.94 11.54
CA MET A 48 -1.80 21.13 11.82
C MET A 48 -2.49 22.38 11.29
N ASP A 49 -2.59 23.41 12.14
CA ASP A 49 -3.18 24.70 11.78
C ASP A 49 -2.30 25.48 10.78
N ASP A 50 -0.98 25.45 10.97
CA ASP A 50 -0.01 26.11 10.09
C ASP A 50 0.83 25.10 9.28
N LYS A 51 0.35 24.81 8.07
CA LYS A 51 1.05 23.95 7.09
C LYS A 51 2.26 24.63 6.44
N SER A 52 2.42 25.95 6.60
CA SER A 52 3.56 26.69 6.04
C SER A 52 4.81 26.64 6.93
N SER A 53 4.63 26.26 8.20
CA SER A 53 5.71 26.12 9.19
C SER A 53 6.81 25.15 8.74
N VAL A 54 8.04 25.38 9.22
CA VAL A 54 9.19 24.50 8.94
C VAL A 54 8.95 23.07 9.41
N ALA A 55 8.26 22.91 10.55
CA ALA A 55 7.92 21.60 11.09
C ALA A 55 6.91 20.86 10.22
N ALA A 56 5.89 21.56 9.70
CA ALA A 56 4.89 20.99 8.80
C ALA A 56 5.52 20.56 7.47
N LYS A 57 6.38 21.40 6.87
CA LYS A 57 7.11 21.06 5.63
C LYS A 57 7.98 19.83 5.80
N LYS A 58 8.77 19.75 6.88
CA LYS A 58 9.59 18.55 7.20
C LYS A 58 8.76 17.30 7.45
N LEU A 59 7.56 17.43 8.02
CA LEU A 59 6.66 16.30 8.19
C LEU A 59 6.07 15.85 6.85
N HIS A 60 5.69 16.81 6.00
CA HIS A 60 5.16 16.52 4.67
C HIS A 60 6.17 15.79 3.80
N GLU A 61 7.41 16.27 3.74
CA GLU A 61 8.52 15.62 3.02
C GLU A 61 8.72 14.17 3.51
N LYS A 62 8.73 13.94 4.83
CA LYS A 62 8.81 12.58 5.40
C LYS A 62 7.61 11.70 5.07
N ILE A 63 6.42 12.28 4.88
CA ILE A 63 5.23 11.54 4.44
C ILE A 63 5.41 11.13 2.99
N GLU A 64 5.84 12.05 2.12
CA GLU A 64 6.10 11.79 0.71
C GLU A 64 7.15 10.69 0.53
N ASP A 65 8.33 10.83 1.14
CA ASP A 65 9.41 9.82 1.13
C ASP A 65 8.89 8.42 1.49
N LYS A 66 8.05 8.37 2.52
CA LYS A 66 7.45 7.12 2.99
C LYS A 66 6.41 6.58 2.02
N GLN A 67 5.62 7.45 1.39
CA GLN A 67 4.65 7.06 0.36
C GLN A 67 5.36 6.44 -0.84
N PHE A 68 6.45 7.05 -1.34
CA PHE A 68 7.25 6.50 -2.44
C PHE A 68 7.73 5.09 -2.11
N TYR A 69 8.41 4.92 -0.98
CA TYR A 69 8.96 3.62 -0.59
C TYR A 69 7.88 2.57 -0.34
N MET A 70 6.75 2.97 0.25
CA MET A 70 5.62 2.09 0.47
C MET A 70 4.94 1.65 -0.83
N ALA A 71 4.76 2.55 -1.79
CA ALA A 71 4.17 2.20 -3.08
C ALA A 71 5.04 1.18 -3.82
N ALA A 72 6.36 1.37 -3.83
CA ALA A 72 7.29 0.39 -4.41
C ALA A 72 7.17 -0.99 -3.73
N LYS A 73 7.10 -1.05 -2.39
CA LYS A 73 6.87 -2.32 -1.67
C LYS A 73 5.54 -2.95 -2.01
N MET A 74 4.48 -2.16 -2.15
CA MET A 74 3.16 -2.66 -2.54
C MET A 74 3.20 -3.24 -3.95
N ILE A 75 3.83 -2.56 -4.91
CA ILE A 75 4.05 -3.08 -6.27
C ILE A 75 4.83 -4.38 -6.23
N TYR A 76 5.96 -4.43 -5.52
CA TYR A 76 6.77 -5.63 -5.34
C TYR A 76 5.93 -6.81 -4.82
N VAL A 77 5.14 -6.58 -3.77
CA VAL A 77 4.25 -7.61 -3.21
C VAL A 77 3.22 -8.09 -4.22
N ILE A 78 2.64 -7.20 -5.03
CA ILE A 78 1.64 -7.56 -6.04
C ILE A 78 2.26 -8.42 -7.14
N LEU A 79 3.36 -7.95 -7.75
CA LEU A 79 4.04 -8.66 -8.82
C LEU A 79 4.50 -10.05 -8.36
N ARG A 80 5.10 -10.14 -7.17
CA ARG A 80 5.51 -11.43 -6.58
C ARG A 80 4.31 -12.33 -6.25
N SER A 81 3.20 -11.77 -5.80
CA SER A 81 1.95 -12.52 -5.58
C SER A 81 1.40 -13.10 -6.89
N ASN A 82 1.57 -12.37 -7.99
CA ASN A 82 1.22 -12.79 -9.34
C ASN A 82 2.27 -13.73 -9.96
N ARG A 83 3.23 -14.22 -9.16
CA ARG A 83 4.32 -15.14 -9.53
C ARG A 83 5.34 -14.57 -10.51
N GLU A 84 5.37 -13.25 -10.68
CA GLU A 84 6.46 -12.59 -11.40
C GLU A 84 7.75 -12.69 -10.58
N LYS A 85 8.85 -13.00 -11.26
CA LYS A 85 10.18 -12.97 -10.68
C LYS A 85 10.73 -11.55 -10.83
N VAL A 86 10.52 -10.75 -9.80
CA VAL A 86 11.00 -9.37 -9.73
C VAL A 86 11.76 -9.16 -8.43
N GLU A 87 12.80 -8.36 -8.49
CA GLU A 87 13.49 -7.83 -7.32
C GLU A 87 12.85 -6.51 -6.87
N PHE A 88 13.27 -6.00 -5.72
CA PHE A 88 12.70 -4.74 -5.21
C PHE A 88 13.07 -3.54 -6.10
N GLU A 89 14.25 -3.55 -6.71
CA GLU A 89 14.70 -2.51 -7.65
C GLU A 89 13.81 -2.44 -8.90
N ASP A 90 13.35 -3.59 -9.40
CA ASP A 90 12.39 -3.62 -10.51
C ASP A 90 11.07 -2.92 -10.11
N ALA A 91 10.61 -3.15 -8.88
CA ALA A 91 9.39 -2.52 -8.38
C ALA A 91 9.57 -1.00 -8.16
N LEU A 92 10.77 -0.55 -7.80
CA LEU A 92 11.09 0.88 -7.72
C LEU A 92 11.03 1.53 -9.10
N ALA A 93 11.58 0.88 -10.13
CA ALA A 93 11.52 1.37 -11.51
C ALA A 93 10.08 1.44 -12.06
N LEU A 94 9.21 0.56 -11.56
CA LEU A 94 7.79 0.50 -11.93
C LEU A 94 6.90 1.46 -11.12
N CYS A 95 7.44 2.05 -10.04
CA CYS A 95 6.71 3.00 -9.21
C CYS A 95 6.60 4.35 -9.91
N PRO A 96 5.39 4.94 -10.02
CA PRO A 96 5.24 6.27 -10.58
C PRO A 96 5.96 7.31 -9.72
N ILE A 97 6.37 8.40 -10.38
CA ILE A 97 7.03 9.54 -9.72
C ILE A 97 5.97 10.56 -9.28
N GLU A 98 4.80 10.56 -9.93
CA GLU A 98 3.70 11.48 -9.66
C GLU A 98 3.05 11.19 -8.29
N PRO A 99 2.99 12.18 -7.38
CA PRO A 99 2.43 11.98 -6.03
C PRO A 99 1.00 11.43 -6.01
N ASP A 100 0.14 11.93 -6.90
CA ASP A 100 -1.26 11.47 -6.97
C ASP A 100 -1.37 9.99 -7.37
N ALA A 101 -0.49 9.52 -8.26
CA ALA A 101 -0.46 8.12 -8.68
C ALA A 101 0.00 7.21 -7.53
N ILE A 102 1.01 7.65 -6.76
CA ILE A 102 1.51 6.94 -5.58
C ILE A 102 0.41 6.81 -4.52
N VAL A 103 -0.26 7.93 -4.20
CA VAL A 103 -1.38 7.94 -3.25
C VAL A 103 -2.49 7.01 -3.71
N ASN A 104 -2.78 6.97 -5.01
CA ASN A 104 -3.77 6.06 -5.57
C ASN A 104 -3.36 4.58 -5.41
N ILE A 105 -2.11 4.22 -5.68
CA ILE A 105 -1.59 2.86 -5.46
C ILE A 105 -1.81 2.42 -4.01
N ILE A 106 -1.43 3.27 -3.06
CA ILE A 106 -1.57 2.99 -1.62
C ILE A 106 -3.04 2.77 -1.27
N LYS A 107 -3.94 3.66 -1.71
CA LYS A 107 -5.39 3.56 -1.46
C LYS A 107 -5.99 2.27 -2.02
N GLN A 108 -5.64 1.93 -3.27
CA GLN A 108 -6.13 0.72 -3.91
C GLN A 108 -5.66 -0.55 -3.17
N PHE A 109 -4.37 -0.58 -2.80
CA PHE A 109 -3.81 -1.67 -2.02
C PHE A 109 -4.51 -1.82 -0.67
N GLU A 110 -4.66 -0.73 0.09
CA GLU A 110 -5.37 -0.74 1.37
C GLU A 110 -6.81 -1.25 1.25
N ASN A 111 -7.53 -0.79 0.23
CA ASN A 111 -8.92 -1.19 0.01
C ASN A 111 -9.04 -2.69 -0.25
N LYS A 112 -8.16 -3.25 -1.09
CA LYS A 112 -8.09 -4.70 -1.31
C LYS A 112 -7.80 -5.43 0.01
N MET A 113 -6.86 -4.93 0.81
CA MET A 113 -6.51 -5.54 2.11
C MET A 113 -7.65 -5.49 3.14
N LYS A 114 -8.41 -4.39 3.20
CA LYS A 114 -9.61 -4.28 4.06
C LYS A 114 -10.65 -5.33 3.70
N ILE A 115 -10.90 -5.56 2.40
CA ILE A 115 -11.81 -6.61 1.92
C ILE A 115 -11.32 -7.99 2.38
N LEU A 116 -10.00 -8.24 2.35
CA LEU A 116 -9.43 -9.52 2.77
C LEU A 116 -9.52 -9.78 4.25
N LYS A 117 -9.18 -8.81 5.09
CA LYS A 117 -9.30 -8.94 6.55
C LYS A 117 -10.74 -9.21 6.96
N LYS A 118 -11.72 -8.56 6.32
CA LYS A 118 -13.15 -8.85 6.51
C LYS A 118 -13.52 -10.29 6.13
N LYS A 119 -13.06 -10.79 4.98
CA LYS A 119 -13.29 -12.18 4.55
C LYS A 119 -12.61 -13.23 5.44
N GLY A 120 -11.42 -12.93 5.97
CA GLY A 120 -10.71 -13.78 6.93
C GLY A 120 -11.44 -13.90 8.28
N ASN A 121 -11.97 -12.78 8.78
CA ASN A 121 -12.76 -12.76 10.02
C ASN A 121 -14.08 -13.53 9.87
N MET A 122 -14.70 -13.53 8.68
CA MET A 122 -15.89 -14.37 8.39
C MET A 122 -15.61 -15.87 8.53
N LYS A 123 -14.43 -16.35 8.11
CA LYS A 123 -14.05 -17.77 8.28
C LYS A 123 -13.88 -18.15 9.75
N ASN A 124 -13.43 -17.23 10.60
CA ASN A 124 -13.31 -17.45 12.04
C ASN A 124 -14.66 -17.32 12.77
N PHE A 125 -15.55 -16.41 12.32
CA PHE A 125 -16.90 -16.25 12.86
C PHE A 125 -17.81 -17.46 12.57
N VAL A 126 -17.65 -18.11 11.42
CA VAL A 126 -18.39 -19.35 11.06
C VAL A 126 -17.81 -20.56 11.80
N LYS A 127 -16.50 -20.59 12.08
CA LYS A 127 -15.88 -21.65 12.88
C LYS A 127 -16.19 -21.56 14.37
N SER A 128 -16.36 -20.35 14.93
CA SER A 128 -16.72 -20.17 16.35
C SER A 128 -18.20 -20.37 16.65
N LYS A 129 -19.02 -20.67 15.63
CA LYS A 129 -20.46 -21.00 15.76
C LYS A 129 -20.74 -22.50 15.58
N LYS A 130 -19.72 -23.35 15.60
CA LYS A 130 -19.86 -24.81 15.66
C LYS A 130 -19.47 -25.31 17.03
#